data_AF-A0A8S2T1H6-F1
#
_entry.id   AF-A0A8S2T1H6-F1
#
_cell.length_a   1.000
_cell.length_b   1.000
_cell.length_c   1.000
_cell.angle_alpha   90.00
_cell.angle_beta   90.00
_cell.angle_gamma   90.00
#
_symmetry.space_group_name_H-M   'P 1'
#
loop_
_entity.id
_entity.type
_entity.pdbx_description
1 polymer ?
#
loop_
_entity_poly.entity_id
_entity_poly.type
_entity_poly.pdbx_seq_one_letter_code
_entity_poly.pdbx_strand_id
1 'polypeptide(L)' 'MTHTKFDKLKQRIQLPDEPVASYIDDVINLCREIDSHMSDSIIIQHLMSGLNPDFRKEISRRES' A
#
# COMPACT_ATOMS: atom_id res chain seq x y z
N MET A 1 -20.80 -2.87 2.71
CA MET A 1 -19.61 -3.76 2.83
C MET A 1 -18.34 -3.11 2.29
N THR A 2 -18.39 -2.33 1.20
CA THR A 2 -17.24 -1.67 0.58
C THR A 2 -16.59 -0.57 1.45
N HIS A 3 -17.39 0.18 2.22
CA HIS A 3 -16.87 1.23 3.13
C HIS A 3 -15.82 0.70 4.11
N THR A 4 -16.10 -0.45 4.75
CA THR A 4 -15.18 -1.04 5.73
C THR A 4 -13.84 -1.47 5.10
N LYS A 5 -13.83 -1.90 3.83
CA LYS A 5 -12.59 -2.26 3.13
C LYS A 5 -11.79 -1.02 2.74
N PHE A 6 -12.47 0.04 2.32
CA PHE A 6 -11.83 1.30 1.98
C PHE A 6 -11.19 1.96 3.21
N ASP A 7 -11.85 1.90 4.37
CA ASP A 7 -11.28 2.37 5.63
C ASP A 7 -10.04 1.54 6.03
N LYS A 8 -10.10 0.21 5.88
CA LYS A 8 -8.93 -0.67 6.09
C LYS A 8 -7.76 -0.30 5.17
N LEU A 9 -8.02 -0.07 3.88
CA LEU A 9 -7.00 0.32 2.92
C LEU A 9 -6.35 1.66 3.32
N LYS A 10 -7.14 2.64 3.74
CA LYS A 10 -6.64 3.95 4.19
C LYS A 10 -5.81 3.90 5.47
N GLN A 11 -6.13 2.97 6.37
CA GLN A 11 -5.45 2.81 7.65
C GLN A 11 -4.28 1.83 7.58
N ARG A 12 -4.07 1.18 6.43
CA ARG A 12 -3.04 0.16 6.28
C ARG A 12 -1.66 0.80 6.24
N ILE A 13 -0.86 0.51 7.26
CA ILE A 13 0.55 0.89 7.39
C ILE A 13 1.40 -0.36 7.50
N GLN A 14 2.61 -0.35 6.95
CA GLN A 14 3.58 -1.43 7.13
C GLN A 14 4.02 -1.47 8.60
N LEU A 15 3.89 -2.63 9.24
CA LEU A 15 4.37 -2.80 10.61
C LEU A 15 5.92 -2.87 10.66
N PRO A 16 6.56 -2.51 11.78
CA PRO A 16 8.03 -2.48 11.88
C PRO A 16 8.71 -3.80 11.51
N ASP A 17 8.12 -4.93 11.94
CA ASP A 17 8.64 -6.28 11.70
C ASP A 17 7.98 -6.99 10.52
N GLU A 18 7.10 -6.30 9.79
CA GLU A 18 6.40 -6.87 8.65
C GLU A 18 7.28 -6.84 7.40
N PRO A 19 7.45 -7.98 6.70
CA PRO A 19 8.09 -8.00 5.40
C PRO A 19 7.39 -7.08 4.41
N VAL A 20 8.17 -6.26 3.69
CA VAL A 20 7.65 -5.32 2.69
C VAL A 20 6.78 -6.01 1.65
N ALA A 21 7.16 -7.22 1.20
CA ALA A 21 6.39 -8.00 0.24
C ALA A 21 4.98 -8.34 0.75
N SER A 22 4.87 -8.75 2.02
CA SER A 22 3.57 -9.07 2.64
C SER A 22 2.67 -7.84 2.74
N TYR A 23 3.22 -6.68 3.11
CA TYR A 23 2.50 -5.40 3.09
C TYR A 23 2.00 -5.04 1.70
N ILE A 24 2.85 -5.19 0.67
CA ILE A 24 2.50 -4.88 -0.72
C ILE A 24 1.35 -5.78 -1.20
N ASP A 25 1.47 -7.09 -0.99
CA ASP A 25 0.45 -8.06 -1.42
C ASP A 25 -0.90 -7.78 -0.76
N ASP A 26 -0.91 -7.48 0.54
CA ASP A 26 -2.13 -7.11 1.26
C ASP A 26 -2.81 -5.86 0.70
N VAL A 27 -2.05 -4.80 0.43
CA VAL A 27 -2.59 -3.56 -0.13
C VAL A 27 -3.13 -3.80 -1.54
N ILE A 28 -2.41 -4.55 -2.39
CA ILE A 28 -2.88 -4.89 -3.75
C ILE A 28 -4.18 -5.71 -3.67
N ASN A 29 -4.26 -6.70 -2.78
CA ASN A 29 -5.45 -7.50 -2.58
C ASN A 29 -6.63 -6.64 -2.12
N LEU A 30 -6.42 -5.76 -1.14
CA LEU A 30 -7.45 -4.81 -0.68
C LEU A 30 -7.93 -3.88 -1.81
N CYS A 31 -7.01 -3.34 -2.61
CA CYS A 31 -7.36 -2.50 -3.76
C CYS A 31 -8.23 -3.27 -4.76
N ARG A 32 -7.83 -4.48 -5.15
CA ARG A 32 -8.58 -5.33 -6.10
C ARG A 32 -9.93 -5.79 -5.57
N GLU A 33 -10.04 -6.01 -4.26
CA GLU A 33 -11.31 -6.35 -3.61
C GLU A 33 -12.29 -5.17 -3.53
N ILE A 34 -11.78 -3.94 -3.53
CA ILE A 34 -12.58 -2.72 -3.54
C ILE A 34 -12.99 -2.38 -4.98
N ASP A 35 -12.04 -2.43 -5.90
CA ASP A 35 -12.22 -2.17 -7.32
C ASP A 35 -11.20 -2.98 -8.13
N SER A 36 -11.67 -3.96 -8.91
CA SER A 36 -10.83 -4.81 -9.75
C SER A 36 -10.17 -4.05 -10.92
N HIS A 37 -10.62 -2.83 -11.21
CA HIS A 37 -10.09 -1.97 -12.26
C HIS A 37 -9.37 -0.73 -11.71
N MET A 38 -9.05 -0.71 -10.41
CA MET A 38 -8.28 0.37 -9.81
C MET A 38 -6.95 0.56 -10.54
N SER A 39 -6.61 1.81 -10.89
CA SER A 39 -5.39 2.09 -11.65
C SER A 39 -4.13 1.86 -10.81
N ASP A 40 -3.06 1.44 -11.47
CA ASP A 40 -1.75 1.22 -10.83
C ASP A 40 -1.26 2.47 -10.11
N SER A 41 -1.51 3.66 -10.66
CA SER A 41 -1.15 4.94 -10.01
C SER A 41 -1.81 5.13 -8.64
N ILE A 42 -3.07 4.74 -8.50
CA ILE A 42 -3.82 4.84 -7.24
C ILE A 42 -3.31 3.77 -6.27
N ILE A 43 -3.05 2.55 -6.75
CA ILE A 43 -2.49 1.46 -5.94
C ILE A 43 -1.11 1.87 -5.39
N ILE A 44 -0.23 2.43 -6.23
CA ILE A 44 1.08 2.93 -5.83
C ILE A 44 0.93 4.04 -4.78
N GLN A 45 -0.04 4.95 -4.93
CA GLN A 45 -0.29 5.98 -3.92
C GLN A 45 -0.64 5.37 -2.56
N HIS A 46 -1.51 4.34 -2.52
CA HIS A 46 -1.82 3.63 -1.28
C HIS A 46 -0.60 2.93 -0.69
N LEU A 47 0.17 2.21 -1.51
CA LEU A 47 1.41 1.55 -1.09
C LEU A 47 2.38 2.54 -0.45
N MET A 48 2.67 3.65 -1.13
CA MET A 48 3.62 4.66 -0.67
C MET A 48 3.15 5.43 0.58
N SER A 49 1.84 5.49 0.81
CA SER A 49 1.27 6.20 1.97
C SER A 49 1.50 5.47 3.29
N GLY A 50 1.51 4.13 3.28
CA GLY A 50 1.70 3.30 4.47
C GLY A 50 3.05 2.59 4.55
N LEU A 51 3.88 2.66 3.50
CA LEU A 51 5.21 2.02 3.48
C LEU A 51 6.10 2.61 4.59
N ASN A 52 6.89 1.75 5.23
CA ASN A 52 7.83 2.21 6.26
C ASN A 52 8.75 3.31 5.67
N PRO A 53 8.88 4.46 6.38
CA PRO A 53 9.65 5.61 5.91
C PRO A 53 11.09 5.30 5.47
N ASP A 54 11.75 4.32 6.07
CA ASP A 54 13.13 3.99 5.73
C ASP A 54 13.25 3.32 4.37
N PHE A 55 12.31 2.43 4.03
CA PHE A 55 12.22 1.90 2.66
C PHE A 55 11.81 2.98 1.67
N ARG A 56 10.89 3.87 2.06
CA ARG A 56 10.48 4.99 1.21
C ARG A 56 11.65 5.92 0.88
N LYS A 57 12.51 6.24 1.86
CA LYS A 57 13.74 7.03 1.64
C LYS A 57 14.69 6.31 0.68
N GLU A 58 14.85 5.00 0.83
CA GLU A 58 15.72 4.20 -0.05
C GLU A 58 15.24 4.20 -1.50
N ILE A 59 13.93 4.09 -1.73
CA ILE A 59 13.33 4.20 -3.07
C ILE A 59 13.60 5.59 -3.65
N SER A 60 13.29 6.66 -2.91
CA SER A 60 13.53 8.04 -3.39
C SER A 60 15.00 8.31 -3.71
N ARG A 61 15.93 7.72 -2.96
CA ARG A 61 17.37 7.82 -3.22
C ARG A 61 17.79 7.19 -4.55
N ARG A 62 17.15 6.10 -4.97
CA ARG A 62 17.50 5.38 -6.22
C ARG A 62 16.91 6.02 -7.47
N GLU A 63 15.83 6.76 -7.31
CA GLU A 63 15.15 7.50 -8.39
C GLU A 63 15.76 8.89 -8.63
N SER A 64 16.74 9.31 -7.81
CA SER A 64 17.45 10.60 -7.90
C SER A 64 18.79 10.46 -8.62
#